data_AF-A0A3M1SUH1-F1
#
_entry.id   AF-A0A3M1SUH1-F1
#
_cell.length_a   1.000
_cell.length_b   1.000
_cell.length_c   1.000
_cell.angle_alpha   90.00
_cell.angle_beta   90.00
_cell.angle_gamma   90.00
#
_symmetry.space_group_name_H-M   'P 1'
#
loop_
_entity.id
_entity.type
_entity.pdbx_description
1 polymer ?
#
loop_
_entity_poly.entity_id
_entity_poly.type
_entity_poly.pdbx_seq_one_letter_code
_entity_poly.pdbx_strand_id
1 'polypeptide(L)'
;MKPNSPAGDNPQKRRTSQPKVDLPHQRWSHRYLAYRLISRYTNLNYPAEQRELARLESQQLQDRFKFDLAMYAAHAQLSPKAKQLYANPTLFGDDVLRLIKLVVVGRGRLNYRRLTQLFMEKTAAVSYRKFKENLLTYLGFYDRAGDWTDLLRQQFQARLLALYPARDRAIVDDALIFRTCNRAIELLTTEDGQKPSPIFTAKIACGMPLFLTIALLKLALICPKTKLHLERCISSLILYYEQFPERECQSVIQFLEIFKIVFAIYDDDVEYSLVKIESLKAQSTEDEGVLDLDNYRIFARLKTEKSG
;
A
#
# COMPACT_ATOMS: atom_id res chain seq x y z
N MET A 1 -26.66 -79.37 -21.53
CA MET A 1 -27.44 -78.60 -20.54
C MET A 1 -26.68 -78.57 -19.23
N LYS A 2 -25.99 -77.45 -18.98
CA LYS A 2 -25.35 -77.11 -17.70
C LYS A 2 -25.49 -75.59 -17.52
N PRO A 3 -25.63 -75.09 -16.27
CA PRO A 3 -26.16 -73.78 -15.98
C PRO A 3 -25.09 -72.70 -15.83
N ASN A 4 -25.51 -71.46 -16.08
CA ASN A 4 -24.81 -70.21 -15.84
C ASN A 4 -24.22 -70.12 -14.43
N SER A 5 -22.94 -69.76 -14.35
CA SER A 5 -22.31 -69.18 -13.15
C SER A 5 -22.56 -67.66 -13.14
N PRO A 6 -22.96 -67.07 -12.01
CA PRO A 6 -23.06 -65.62 -11.88
C PRO A 6 -21.69 -65.00 -11.61
N ALA A 7 -21.43 -63.88 -12.29
CA ALA A 7 -20.24 -63.06 -12.09
C ALA A 7 -20.19 -62.50 -10.66
N GLY A 8 -19.02 -62.64 -10.04
CA GLY A 8 -18.72 -62.13 -8.70
C GLY A 8 -18.74 -60.60 -8.66
N ASP A 9 -19.45 -60.11 -7.66
CA ASP A 9 -19.54 -58.72 -7.22
C ASP A 9 -18.20 -58.33 -6.55
N ASN A 10 -17.53 -57.28 -7.07
CA ASN A 10 -16.25 -56.80 -6.54
C ASN A 10 -16.47 -55.40 -5.92
N PRO A 11 -16.57 -55.27 -4.59
CA PRO A 11 -16.97 -54.03 -3.94
C PRO A 11 -15.76 -53.15 -3.67
N GLN A 12 -15.15 -52.59 -4.72
CA GLN A 12 -14.02 -51.65 -4.55
C GLN A 12 -13.86 -50.70 -5.74
N LYS A 13 -14.93 -49.98 -6.08
CA LYS A 13 -14.87 -48.78 -6.93
C LYS A 13 -16.07 -47.86 -6.69
N ARG A 14 -16.12 -47.24 -5.51
CA ARG A 14 -16.89 -46.02 -5.26
C ARG A 14 -16.01 -45.02 -4.53
N ARG A 15 -15.00 -44.49 -5.22
CA ARG A 15 -14.48 -43.17 -4.88
C ARG A 15 -15.52 -42.19 -5.37
N THR A 16 -16.34 -41.73 -4.44
CA THR A 16 -17.21 -40.57 -4.57
C THR A 16 -16.39 -39.42 -5.16
N SER A 17 -16.60 -39.14 -6.43
CA SER A 17 -16.28 -37.88 -7.06
C SER A 17 -17.06 -36.81 -6.32
N GLN A 18 -16.44 -36.23 -5.28
CA GLN A 18 -16.91 -34.99 -4.71
C GLN A 18 -16.99 -33.98 -5.87
N PRO A 19 -18.14 -33.32 -6.08
CA PRO A 19 -18.21 -32.25 -7.05
C PRO A 19 -17.22 -31.19 -6.59
N LYS A 20 -16.27 -30.86 -7.47
CA LYS A 20 -15.49 -29.64 -7.37
C LYS A 20 -16.53 -28.53 -7.30
N VAL A 21 -16.75 -27.98 -6.11
CA VAL A 21 -17.51 -26.74 -5.97
C VAL A 21 -16.66 -25.72 -6.71
N ASP A 22 -17.04 -25.41 -7.93
CA ASP A 22 -16.50 -24.28 -8.66
C ASP A 22 -16.81 -23.06 -7.80
N LEU A 23 -15.79 -22.58 -7.06
CA LEU A 23 -15.93 -21.33 -6.33
C LEU A 23 -16.32 -20.27 -7.36
N PRO A 24 -17.46 -19.59 -7.20
CA PRO A 24 -17.86 -18.54 -8.12
C PRO A 24 -16.71 -17.55 -8.22
N HIS A 25 -16.26 -17.26 -9.45
CA HIS A 25 -15.13 -16.38 -9.80
C HIS A 25 -14.73 -15.48 -8.62
N GLN A 26 -13.67 -15.85 -7.89
CA GLN A 26 -13.22 -15.06 -6.74
C GLN A 26 -13.05 -13.61 -7.20
N ARG A 27 -13.89 -12.72 -6.68
CA ARG A 27 -13.84 -11.30 -7.02
C ARG A 27 -12.44 -10.80 -6.70
N TRP A 28 -11.84 -10.05 -7.62
CA TRP A 28 -10.49 -9.48 -7.48
C TRP A 28 -10.28 -8.74 -6.14
N SER A 29 -11.36 -8.16 -5.61
CA SER A 29 -11.41 -7.44 -4.33
C SER A 29 -11.08 -8.31 -3.12
N HIS A 30 -11.23 -9.64 -3.21
CA HIS A 30 -10.95 -10.59 -2.13
C HIS A 30 -9.47 -10.52 -1.67
N ARG A 31 -8.55 -10.17 -2.58
CA ARG A 31 -7.12 -9.96 -2.27
C ARG A 31 -6.87 -8.81 -1.29
N TYR A 32 -7.85 -7.93 -1.13
CA TYR A 32 -7.83 -6.74 -0.29
C TYR A 32 -8.80 -6.85 0.88
N LEU A 33 -9.20 -8.08 1.25
CA LEU A 33 -10.15 -8.34 2.33
C LEU A 33 -9.76 -7.64 3.64
N ALA A 34 -8.46 -7.61 3.96
CA ALA A 34 -7.93 -6.90 5.12
C ALA A 34 -8.41 -5.44 5.19
N TYR A 35 -8.40 -4.71 4.08
CA TYR A 35 -8.89 -3.34 4.00
C TYR A 35 -10.41 -3.26 3.91
N ARG A 36 -11.07 -4.23 3.27
CA ARG A 36 -12.53 -4.28 3.20
C ARG A 36 -13.20 -4.44 4.57
N LEU A 37 -12.58 -5.22 5.46
CA LEU A 37 -13.04 -5.41 6.84
C LEU A 37 -13.05 -4.11 7.66
N ILE A 38 -12.30 -3.09 7.22
CA ILE A 38 -12.22 -1.77 7.87
C ILE A 38 -13.59 -1.08 7.85
N SER A 39 -14.32 -1.15 6.74
CA SER A 39 -15.71 -0.65 6.69
C SER A 39 -16.62 -1.28 7.75
N ARG A 40 -16.38 -2.54 8.15
CA ARG A 40 -17.19 -3.24 9.14
C ARG A 40 -16.87 -2.79 10.56
N TYR A 41 -15.60 -2.80 10.97
CA TYR A 41 -15.26 -2.47 12.36
C TYR A 41 -15.33 -0.97 12.66
N THR A 42 -15.34 -0.12 11.63
CA THR A 42 -15.45 1.33 11.79
C THR A 42 -16.89 1.84 11.76
N ASN A 43 -17.83 1.03 11.28
CA ASN A 43 -19.24 1.37 11.24
C ASN A 43 -19.90 1.05 12.58
N LEU A 44 -20.36 2.10 13.28
CA LEU A 44 -20.97 2.00 14.60
C LEU A 44 -22.32 1.27 14.63
N ASN A 45 -22.91 0.99 13.46
CA ASN A 45 -24.16 0.23 13.36
C ASN A 45 -23.97 -1.27 13.65
N TYR A 46 -22.73 -1.78 13.63
CA TYR A 46 -22.44 -3.17 13.97
C TYR A 46 -22.21 -3.36 15.48
N PRO A 47 -22.64 -4.50 16.07
CA PRO A 47 -22.34 -4.87 17.45
C PRO A 47 -20.84 -4.80 17.75
N ALA A 48 -20.49 -4.38 18.98
CA ALA A 48 -19.09 -4.22 19.39
C ALA A 48 -18.25 -5.49 19.18
N GLU A 49 -18.80 -6.66 19.49
CA GLU A 49 -18.14 -7.96 19.28
C GLU A 49 -17.80 -8.21 17.81
N GLN A 50 -18.73 -7.95 16.89
CA GLN A 50 -18.49 -8.11 15.46
C GLN A 50 -17.44 -7.13 14.94
N ARG A 51 -17.39 -5.92 15.50
CA ARG A 51 -16.38 -4.92 15.15
C ARG A 51 -14.99 -5.36 15.64
N GLU A 52 -14.87 -5.84 16.86
CA GLU A 52 -13.59 -6.35 17.37
C GLU A 52 -13.11 -7.58 16.59
N LEU A 53 -13.99 -8.53 16.27
CA LEU A 53 -13.65 -9.69 15.44
C LEU A 53 -13.12 -9.26 14.07
N ALA A 54 -13.81 -8.35 13.38
CA ALA A 54 -13.36 -7.83 12.08
C ALA A 54 -12.04 -7.04 12.17
N ARG A 55 -11.80 -6.34 13.29
CA ARG A 55 -10.53 -5.64 13.55
C ARG A 55 -9.37 -6.62 13.69
N LEU A 56 -9.55 -7.67 14.50
CA LEU A 56 -8.55 -8.71 14.72
C LEU A 56 -8.24 -9.47 13.41
N GLU A 57 -9.26 -9.85 12.66
CA GLU A 57 -9.10 -10.53 11.38
C GLU A 57 -8.38 -9.65 10.34
N SER A 58 -8.75 -8.37 10.26
CA SER A 58 -8.06 -7.39 9.41
C SER A 58 -6.57 -7.31 9.75
N GLN A 59 -6.24 -7.19 11.04
CA GLN A 59 -4.87 -7.10 11.51
C GLN A 59 -4.08 -8.38 11.18
N GLN A 60 -4.63 -9.56 11.47
CA GLN A 60 -3.98 -10.84 11.15
C GLN A 60 -3.66 -10.99 9.65
N LEU A 61 -4.58 -10.56 8.78
CA LEU A 61 -4.35 -10.59 7.33
C LEU A 61 -3.24 -9.61 6.89
N GLN A 62 -3.17 -8.42 7.48
CA GLN A 62 -2.10 -7.47 7.20
C GLN A 62 -0.75 -8.00 7.69
N ASP A 63 -0.68 -8.54 8.91
CA ASP A 63 0.56 -9.05 9.50
C ASP A 63 1.08 -10.27 8.74
N ARG A 64 0.17 -11.17 8.33
CA ARG A 64 0.51 -12.28 7.44
C ARG A 64 1.08 -11.80 6.13
N PHE A 65 0.47 -10.80 5.49
CA PHE A 65 0.98 -10.22 4.26
C PHE A 65 2.40 -9.64 4.44
N LYS A 66 2.65 -8.91 5.53
CA LYS A 66 3.98 -8.36 5.83
C LYS A 66 5.02 -9.47 5.99
N PHE A 67 4.69 -10.51 6.74
CA PHE A 67 5.57 -11.66 6.96
C PHE A 67 5.88 -12.37 5.65
N ASP A 68 4.86 -12.71 4.87
CA ASP A 68 5.01 -13.38 3.58
C ASP A 68 5.86 -12.54 2.61
N LEU A 69 5.66 -11.21 2.60
CA LEU A 69 6.45 -10.28 1.77
C LEU A 69 7.92 -10.24 2.20
N ALA A 70 8.18 -10.21 3.52
CA ALA A 70 9.53 -10.21 4.07
C ALA A 70 10.26 -11.52 3.74
N MET A 71 9.60 -12.66 3.94
CA MET A 71 10.14 -13.98 3.60
C MET A 71 10.42 -14.11 2.11
N TYR A 72 9.48 -13.70 1.25
CA TYR A 72 9.70 -13.68 -0.18
C TYR A 72 10.90 -12.81 -0.57
N ALA A 73 10.97 -11.57 -0.06
CA ALA A 73 12.02 -10.63 -0.40
C ALA A 73 13.42 -11.12 0.02
N ALA A 74 13.53 -11.76 1.18
CA ALA A 74 14.79 -12.31 1.70
C ALA A 74 15.27 -13.54 0.92
N HIS A 75 14.35 -14.40 0.45
CA HIS A 75 14.70 -15.70 -0.13
C HIS A 75 14.70 -15.73 -1.67
N ALA A 76 13.92 -14.87 -2.34
CA ALA A 76 13.78 -14.89 -3.80
C ALA A 76 15.10 -14.65 -4.55
N GLN A 77 16.08 -14.03 -3.90
CA GLN A 77 17.40 -13.71 -4.48
C GLN A 77 18.51 -14.72 -4.13
N LEU A 78 18.20 -15.74 -3.32
CA LEU A 78 19.19 -16.74 -2.86
C LEU A 78 19.24 -17.98 -3.77
N SER A 79 18.08 -18.50 -4.19
CA SER A 79 18.01 -19.70 -5.02
C SER A 79 16.64 -19.87 -5.67
N PRO A 80 16.54 -20.44 -6.89
CA PRO A 80 15.27 -20.83 -7.50
C PRO A 80 14.43 -21.76 -6.62
N LYS A 81 15.07 -22.65 -5.83
CA LYS A 81 14.37 -23.54 -4.89
C LYS A 81 13.76 -22.76 -3.71
N ALA A 82 14.45 -21.74 -3.21
CA ALA A 82 13.95 -20.89 -2.13
C ALA A 82 12.74 -20.03 -2.58
N LYS A 83 12.73 -19.63 -3.86
CA LYS A 83 11.61 -18.93 -4.51
C LYS A 83 10.35 -19.81 -4.67
N GLN A 84 10.52 -21.14 -4.75
CA GLN A 84 9.39 -22.08 -4.74
C GLN A 84 8.83 -22.33 -3.34
N LEU A 85 9.67 -22.24 -2.30
CA LEU A 85 9.28 -22.41 -0.90
C LEU A 85 8.47 -21.21 -0.37
N TYR A 86 8.86 -20.00 -0.74
CA TYR A 86 8.16 -18.78 -0.35
C TYR A 86 7.49 -18.18 -1.58
N ALA A 87 6.17 -18.34 -1.69
CA ALA A 87 5.39 -17.79 -2.79
C ALA A 87 5.30 -16.26 -2.70
N ASN A 88 5.27 -15.59 -3.85
CA ASN A 88 5.08 -14.15 -3.91
C ASN A 88 3.65 -13.77 -3.50
N PRO A 89 3.45 -12.94 -2.45
CA PRO A 89 2.11 -12.55 -2.00
C PRO A 89 1.48 -11.42 -2.84
N THR A 90 2.11 -10.97 -3.94
CA THR A 90 1.70 -9.81 -4.74
C THR A 90 1.33 -10.17 -6.19
N LEU A 91 0.62 -9.28 -6.89
CA LEU A 91 0.35 -9.45 -8.34
C LEU A 91 1.56 -9.19 -9.24
N PHE A 92 2.59 -8.51 -8.73
CA PHE A 92 3.69 -8.03 -9.56
C PHE A 92 4.68 -9.12 -9.98
N GLY A 93 4.56 -10.34 -9.46
CA GLY A 93 5.61 -11.34 -9.67
C GLY A 93 6.97 -10.75 -9.27
N ASP A 94 8.00 -10.99 -10.06
CA ASP A 94 9.37 -10.56 -9.72
C ASP A 94 9.56 -9.04 -9.70
N ASP A 95 8.71 -8.26 -10.37
CA ASP A 95 8.75 -6.79 -10.34
C ASP A 95 8.56 -6.23 -8.92
N VAL A 96 7.98 -7.01 -8.01
CA VAL A 96 7.90 -6.64 -6.58
C VAL A 96 9.27 -6.36 -5.99
N LEU A 97 10.31 -7.12 -6.39
CA LEU A 97 11.66 -6.93 -5.86
C LEU A 97 12.24 -5.61 -6.34
N ARG A 98 12.01 -5.24 -7.61
CA ARG A 98 12.41 -3.95 -8.16
C ARG A 98 11.69 -2.80 -7.46
N LEU A 99 10.39 -2.95 -7.18
CA LEU A 99 9.63 -1.97 -6.42
C LEU A 99 10.15 -1.83 -4.98
N ILE A 100 10.38 -2.94 -4.27
CA ILE A 100 10.96 -2.92 -2.92
C ILE A 100 12.32 -2.22 -2.96
N LYS A 101 13.20 -2.57 -3.91
CA LYS A 101 14.49 -1.89 -4.09
C LYS A 101 14.30 -0.39 -4.33
N LEU A 102 13.41 0.03 -5.22
CA LEU A 102 13.14 1.45 -5.47
C LEU A 102 12.67 2.18 -4.19
N VAL A 103 11.76 1.57 -3.45
CA VAL A 103 11.20 2.12 -2.20
C VAL A 103 12.24 2.17 -1.08
N VAL A 104 13.12 1.16 -0.98
CA VAL A 104 14.18 1.08 0.04
C VAL A 104 15.44 1.88 -0.35
N VAL A 105 15.82 1.99 -1.62
CA VAL A 105 16.84 2.96 -2.08
C VAL A 105 16.32 4.37 -1.84
N GLY A 106 15.03 4.60 -2.12
CA GLY A 106 14.31 5.78 -1.66
C GLY A 106 14.48 5.99 -0.16
N ARG A 107 14.33 4.95 0.67
CA ARG A 107 14.58 5.01 2.13
C ARG A 107 16.03 5.37 2.51
N GLY A 108 17.03 5.07 1.68
CA GLY A 108 18.45 5.39 1.93
C GLY A 108 18.85 6.84 1.58
N ARG A 109 18.33 7.39 0.47
CA ARG A 109 18.56 8.80 0.06
C ARG A 109 17.48 9.78 0.58
N LEU A 110 16.29 9.26 0.90
CA LEU A 110 15.06 9.96 1.31
C LEU A 110 14.34 9.14 2.38
N ASN A 111 14.98 8.88 3.53
CA ASN A 111 14.29 8.21 4.64
C ASN A 111 13.06 9.04 5.02
N TYR A 112 11.86 8.62 4.59
CA TYR A 112 10.66 9.44 4.74
C TYR A 112 10.37 9.74 6.21
N ARG A 113 10.75 8.85 7.15
CA ARG A 113 10.64 9.12 8.59
C ARG A 113 11.53 10.28 9.02
N ARG A 114 12.80 10.33 8.58
CA ARG A 114 13.69 11.47 8.84
C ARG A 114 13.19 12.74 8.15
N LEU A 115 12.72 12.64 6.92
CA LEU A 115 12.16 13.80 6.19
C LEU A 115 10.89 14.33 6.87
N THR A 116 10.03 13.46 7.39
CA THR A 116 8.89 13.84 8.21
C THR A 116 9.35 14.53 9.48
N GLN A 117 10.33 13.98 10.19
CA GLN A 117 10.86 14.59 11.40
C GLN A 117 11.37 16.01 11.13
N LEU A 118 12.21 16.20 10.11
CA LEU A 118 12.70 17.51 9.68
C LEU A 118 11.56 18.46 9.27
N PHE A 119 10.54 17.92 8.59
CA PHE A 119 9.35 18.70 8.23
C PHE A 119 8.59 19.18 9.48
N MET A 120 8.40 18.32 10.47
CA MET A 120 7.73 18.63 11.72
C MET A 120 8.52 19.65 12.56
N GLU A 121 9.84 19.45 12.67
CA GLU A 121 10.75 20.41 13.34
C GLU A 121 10.70 21.79 12.67
N LYS A 122 10.73 21.84 11.33
CA LYS A 122 10.64 23.08 10.56
C LYS A 122 9.28 23.78 10.68
N THR A 123 8.22 23.05 11.01
CA THR A 123 6.84 23.56 11.01
C THR A 123 6.24 23.76 12.40
N ALA A 124 6.94 23.42 13.47
CA ALA A 124 6.42 23.49 14.85
C ALA A 124 5.93 24.88 15.29
N ALA A 125 6.50 25.96 14.75
CA ALA A 125 6.17 27.34 15.15
C ALA A 125 5.76 28.24 13.97
N VAL A 126 5.33 27.66 12.84
CA VAL A 126 4.92 28.44 11.67
C VAL A 126 3.41 28.72 11.69
N SER A 127 3.00 29.75 10.94
CA SER A 127 1.57 29.99 10.71
C SER A 127 0.94 28.85 9.92
N TYR A 128 -0.35 28.60 10.13
CA TYR A 128 -1.07 27.54 9.44
C TYR A 128 -1.04 27.69 7.91
N ARG A 129 -1.05 28.93 7.39
CA ARG A 129 -0.82 29.18 5.97
C ARG A 129 0.53 28.64 5.50
N LYS A 130 1.59 28.95 6.25
CA LYS A 130 2.94 28.49 5.88
C LYS A 130 3.09 26.98 6.01
N PHE A 131 2.43 26.38 7.00
CA PHE A 131 2.34 24.93 7.12
C PHE A 131 1.75 24.30 5.85
N LYS A 132 0.62 24.81 5.33
CA LYS A 132 -0.01 24.29 4.09
C LYS A 132 0.92 24.42 2.86
N GLU A 133 1.62 25.54 2.70
CA GLU A 133 2.61 25.73 1.63
C GLU A 133 3.78 24.75 1.73
N ASN A 134 4.33 24.59 2.94
CA ASN A 134 5.40 23.63 3.21
C ASN A 134 4.93 22.19 2.97
N LEU A 135 3.67 21.88 3.31
CA LEU A 135 3.06 20.57 3.09
C LEU A 135 2.98 20.23 1.60
N LEU A 136 2.57 21.18 0.74
CA LEU A 136 2.58 20.97 -0.71
C LEU A 136 3.97 20.63 -1.24
N THR A 137 4.98 21.37 -0.77
CA THR A 137 6.38 21.12 -1.15
C THR A 137 6.83 19.75 -0.68
N TYR A 138 6.55 19.40 0.58
CA TYR A 138 6.91 18.13 1.17
C TYR A 138 6.26 16.93 0.46
N LEU A 139 5.00 17.05 0.05
CA LEU A 139 4.29 16.02 -0.71
C LEU A 139 4.73 15.91 -2.17
N GLY A 140 5.53 16.85 -2.68
CA GLY A 140 6.01 16.86 -4.07
C GLY A 140 5.04 17.51 -5.06
N PHE A 141 4.15 18.38 -4.58
CA PHE A 141 3.19 19.14 -5.38
C PHE A 141 3.65 20.59 -5.68
N TYR A 142 4.94 20.91 -5.46
CA TYR A 142 5.46 22.28 -5.67
C TYR A 142 6.34 22.42 -6.93
N ASP A 143 6.91 21.33 -7.50
CA ASP A 143 7.86 21.47 -8.60
C ASP A 143 7.90 20.33 -9.65
N ARG A 144 7.76 20.76 -10.92
CA ARG A 144 7.89 20.09 -12.24
C ARG A 144 7.08 20.89 -13.25
N ALA A 145 7.68 21.32 -14.34
CA ALA A 145 6.99 21.89 -15.49
C ALA A 145 6.51 20.76 -16.43
N GLY A 146 5.22 20.73 -16.81
CA GLY A 146 4.71 19.84 -17.87
C GLY A 146 3.18 19.62 -17.94
N ASP A 147 2.60 19.98 -19.10
CA ASP A 147 1.28 19.66 -19.71
C ASP A 147 0.06 19.50 -18.77
N TRP A 148 -0.27 18.27 -18.36
CA TRP A 148 -1.54 17.95 -17.67
C TRP A 148 -1.39 17.65 -16.17
N THR A 149 -0.18 17.27 -15.76
CA THR A 149 0.10 17.00 -14.33
C THR A 149 0.08 18.27 -13.48
N ASP A 150 0.23 19.44 -14.13
CA ASP A 150 0.19 20.75 -13.50
C ASP A 150 -1.23 21.16 -13.13
N LEU A 151 -2.25 20.83 -13.92
CA LEU A 151 -3.64 21.14 -13.59
C LEU A 151 -4.11 20.41 -12.33
N LEU A 152 -3.82 19.10 -12.23
CA LEU A 152 -4.17 18.31 -11.04
C LEU A 152 -3.44 18.79 -9.79
N ARG A 153 -2.19 19.23 -9.97
CA ARG A 153 -1.39 19.81 -8.90
C ARG A 153 -1.97 21.14 -8.44
N GLN A 154 -2.31 22.02 -9.37
CA GLN A 154 -2.96 23.30 -9.09
C GLN A 154 -4.30 23.08 -8.39
N GLN A 155 -5.09 22.08 -8.81
CA GLN A 155 -6.35 21.72 -8.14
C GLN A 155 -6.10 21.28 -6.69
N PHE A 156 -5.14 20.38 -6.45
CA PHE A 156 -4.77 19.96 -5.10
C PHE A 156 -4.26 21.14 -4.26
N GLN A 157 -3.37 21.96 -4.81
CA GLN A 157 -2.84 23.16 -4.16
C GLN A 157 -3.93 24.15 -3.78
N ALA A 158 -4.83 24.48 -4.71
CA ALA A 158 -5.94 25.40 -4.46
C ALA A 158 -6.84 24.89 -3.34
N ARG A 159 -7.21 23.60 -3.38
CA ARG A 159 -8.08 23.00 -2.35
C ARG A 159 -7.39 22.91 -0.99
N LEU A 160 -6.13 22.52 -0.95
CA LEU A 160 -5.38 22.44 0.30
C LEU A 160 -5.19 23.84 0.92
N LEU A 161 -4.80 24.83 0.13
CA LEU A 161 -4.64 26.22 0.59
C LEU A 161 -5.97 26.85 1.03
N ALA A 162 -7.10 26.43 0.46
CA ALA A 162 -8.43 26.88 0.87
C ALA A 162 -8.92 26.26 2.20
N LEU A 163 -8.23 25.27 2.77
CA LEU A 163 -8.63 24.68 4.04
C LEU A 163 -8.48 25.69 5.19
N TYR A 164 -9.54 25.87 5.98
CA TYR A 164 -9.60 26.64 7.23
C TYR A 164 -8.93 28.04 7.16
N PRO A 165 -9.34 28.93 6.24
CA PRO A 165 -8.66 30.21 6.01
C PRO A 165 -8.69 31.13 7.25
N ALA A 166 -9.73 31.03 8.07
CA ALA A 166 -9.82 31.77 9.35
C ALA A 166 -8.69 31.43 10.34
N ARG A 167 -8.02 30.29 10.16
CA ARG A 167 -6.91 29.84 11.00
C ARG A 167 -5.54 30.14 10.38
N ASP A 168 -5.46 30.73 9.20
CA ASP A 168 -4.20 30.93 8.45
C ASP A 168 -3.10 31.66 9.22
N ARG A 169 -3.51 32.60 10.08
CA ARG A 169 -2.59 33.40 10.92
C ARG A 169 -2.27 32.73 12.26
N ALA A 170 -3.03 31.72 12.67
CA ALA A 170 -2.76 30.99 13.90
C ALA A 170 -1.50 30.12 13.75
N ILE A 171 -0.80 29.91 14.86
CA ILE A 171 0.26 28.91 14.93
C ILE A 171 -0.39 27.54 14.72
N VAL A 172 0.26 26.70 13.91
CA VAL A 172 -0.23 25.34 13.66
C VAL A 172 -0.14 24.50 14.92
N ASP A 173 -1.21 23.77 15.23
CA ASP A 173 -1.27 22.82 16.35
C ASP A 173 -1.57 21.40 15.85
N ASP A 174 -1.41 20.41 16.72
CA ASP A 174 -1.64 18.99 16.37
C ASP A 174 -3.06 18.73 15.85
N ALA A 175 -4.05 19.48 16.33
CA ALA A 175 -5.44 19.32 15.90
C ALA A 175 -5.64 19.81 14.46
N LEU A 176 -5.03 20.93 14.08
CA LEU A 176 -4.98 21.44 12.72
C LEU A 176 -4.21 20.48 11.83
N ILE A 177 -3.03 20.00 12.25
CA ILE A 177 -2.25 19.00 11.48
C ILE A 177 -3.10 17.77 11.19
N PHE A 178 -3.76 17.21 12.22
CA PHE A 178 -4.61 16.02 12.07
C PHE A 178 -5.76 16.27 11.08
N ARG A 179 -6.49 17.38 11.23
CA ARG A 179 -7.61 17.73 10.34
C ARG A 179 -7.14 17.96 8.91
N THR A 180 -6.02 18.66 8.72
CA THR A 180 -5.45 18.93 7.40
C THR A 180 -4.95 17.65 6.74
N CYS A 181 -4.32 16.75 7.47
CA CYS A 181 -3.88 15.46 6.94
C CYS A 181 -5.08 14.59 6.50
N ASN A 182 -6.15 14.51 7.30
CA ASN A 182 -7.37 13.79 6.90
C ASN A 182 -7.99 14.40 5.63
N ARG A 183 -8.12 15.74 5.57
CA ARG A 183 -8.64 16.40 4.35
C ARG A 183 -7.73 16.18 3.13
N ALA A 184 -6.42 16.20 3.32
CA ALA A 184 -5.48 15.90 2.24
C ALA A 184 -5.61 14.44 1.77
N ILE A 185 -5.80 13.49 2.68
CA ILE A 185 -6.09 12.08 2.35
C ILE A 185 -7.38 11.99 1.52
N GLU A 186 -8.48 12.60 1.96
CA GLU A 186 -9.76 12.60 1.24
C GLU A 186 -9.62 13.21 -0.18
N LEU A 187 -8.93 14.35 -0.30
CA LEU A 187 -8.64 14.98 -1.59
C LEU A 187 -7.85 14.06 -2.53
N LEU A 188 -6.97 13.22 -1.99
CA LEU A 188 -6.14 12.27 -2.73
C LEU A 188 -6.81 10.89 -2.92
N THR A 189 -7.94 10.62 -2.27
CA THR A 189 -8.59 9.29 -2.28
C THR A 189 -10.09 9.40 -2.52
N THR A 190 -10.88 9.75 -1.51
CA THR A 190 -12.35 9.80 -1.54
C THR A 190 -12.86 11.10 -0.92
N GLU A 191 -13.17 12.11 -1.74
CA GLU A 191 -13.51 13.45 -1.25
C GLU A 191 -14.90 13.52 -0.58
N ASP A 192 -15.87 12.76 -1.10
CA ASP A 192 -17.22 12.63 -0.54
C ASP A 192 -17.34 11.42 0.41
N GLY A 193 -16.22 10.75 0.71
CA GLY A 193 -16.15 9.54 1.53
C GLY A 193 -16.65 8.26 0.86
N GLN A 194 -17.15 8.32 -0.38
CA GLN A 194 -17.70 7.15 -1.09
C GLN A 194 -17.13 6.95 -2.49
N LYS A 195 -17.02 8.03 -3.27
CA LYS A 195 -16.53 8.02 -4.65
C LYS A 195 -15.06 8.43 -4.70
N PRO A 196 -14.30 7.93 -5.68
CA PRO A 196 -12.95 8.39 -5.91
C PRO A 196 -12.92 9.89 -6.18
N SER A 197 -11.96 10.60 -5.58
CA SER A 197 -11.78 12.01 -5.84
C SER A 197 -11.34 12.24 -7.30
N PRO A 198 -11.58 13.43 -7.88
CA PRO A 198 -11.11 13.74 -9.23
C PRO A 198 -9.59 13.59 -9.37
N ILE A 199 -8.83 13.96 -8.33
CA ILE A 199 -7.38 13.85 -8.30
C ILE A 199 -6.95 12.38 -8.28
N PHE A 200 -7.63 11.54 -7.49
CA PHE A 200 -7.37 10.09 -7.47
C PHE A 200 -7.55 9.49 -8.85
N THR A 201 -8.75 9.66 -9.44
CA THR A 201 -9.11 9.09 -10.74
C THR A 201 -8.12 9.52 -11.82
N ALA A 202 -7.77 10.81 -11.87
CA ALA A 202 -6.85 11.32 -12.86
C ALA A 202 -5.40 10.83 -12.65
N LYS A 203 -4.89 10.76 -11.41
CA LYS A 203 -3.52 10.27 -11.14
C LYS A 203 -3.38 8.79 -11.47
N ILE A 204 -4.40 7.99 -11.18
CA ILE A 204 -4.42 6.57 -11.53
C ILE A 204 -4.51 6.39 -13.05
N ALA A 205 -5.32 7.20 -13.75
CA ALA A 205 -5.39 7.19 -15.21
C ALA A 205 -4.06 7.58 -15.89
N CYS A 206 -3.30 8.52 -15.30
CA CYS A 206 -1.98 8.91 -15.78
C CYS A 206 -0.86 7.91 -15.40
N GLY A 207 -1.16 6.75 -14.82
CA GLY A 207 -0.15 5.76 -14.45
C GLY A 207 0.79 6.23 -13.33
N MET A 208 0.31 7.06 -12.39
CA MET A 208 1.08 7.56 -11.25
C MET A 208 0.69 6.95 -9.87
N PRO A 209 0.44 5.63 -9.73
CA PRO A 209 0.01 5.05 -8.46
C PRO A 209 1.07 5.10 -7.36
N LEU A 210 2.36 5.01 -7.72
CA LEU A 210 3.45 5.10 -6.75
C LEU A 210 3.57 6.50 -6.13
N PHE A 211 3.47 7.55 -6.95
CA PHE A 211 3.50 8.94 -6.45
C PHE A 211 2.37 9.17 -5.43
N LEU A 212 1.15 8.75 -5.77
CA LEU A 212 0.00 8.85 -4.90
C LEU A 212 0.23 8.09 -3.58
N THR A 213 0.73 6.86 -3.67
CA THR A 213 1.04 6.04 -2.50
C THR A 213 2.08 6.70 -1.59
N ILE A 214 3.16 7.26 -2.15
CA ILE A 214 4.18 7.97 -1.38
C ILE A 214 3.62 9.23 -0.72
N ALA A 215 2.74 9.98 -1.40
CA ALA A 215 2.07 11.14 -0.80
C ALA A 215 1.20 10.73 0.40
N LEU A 216 0.43 9.64 0.28
CA LEU A 216 -0.38 9.10 1.38
C LEU A 216 0.47 8.57 2.53
N LEU A 217 1.58 7.88 2.23
CA LEU A 217 2.54 7.45 3.24
C LEU A 217 3.10 8.64 4.02
N LYS A 218 3.53 9.70 3.32
CA LYS A 218 4.04 10.93 3.93
C LYS A 218 3.03 11.58 4.88
N LEU A 219 1.75 11.62 4.51
CA LEU A 219 0.67 12.10 5.38
C LEU A 219 0.49 11.21 6.62
N ALA A 220 0.50 9.89 6.45
CA ALA A 220 0.40 8.93 7.56
C ALA A 220 1.61 9.02 8.52
N LEU A 221 2.80 9.35 8.01
CA LEU A 221 3.99 9.56 8.83
C LEU A 221 3.94 10.88 9.61
N ILE A 222 3.41 11.97 9.01
CA ILE A 222 3.22 13.26 9.70
C ILE A 222 2.32 13.09 10.93
N CYS A 223 1.20 12.39 10.76
CA CYS A 223 0.25 12.18 11.83
C CYS A 223 -0.23 10.72 11.86
N PRO A 224 0.37 9.86 12.70
CA PRO A 224 0.02 8.44 12.79
C PRO A 224 -1.46 8.17 13.08
N LYS A 225 -2.12 9.10 13.79
CA LYS A 225 -3.57 9.05 14.09
C LYS A 225 -4.45 9.02 12.83
N THR A 226 -3.92 9.42 11.68
CA THR A 226 -4.64 9.41 10.40
C THR A 226 -4.64 8.06 9.70
N LYS A 227 -3.82 7.09 10.14
CA LYS A 227 -3.70 5.75 9.50
C LYS A 227 -5.06 5.06 9.36
N LEU A 228 -5.86 5.04 10.43
CA LEU A 228 -7.19 4.44 10.41
C LEU A 228 -8.14 5.17 9.44
N HIS A 229 -8.03 6.49 9.32
CA HIS A 229 -8.83 7.25 8.37
C HIS A 229 -8.43 6.97 6.93
N LEU A 230 -7.13 6.95 6.63
CA LEU A 230 -6.60 6.53 5.33
C LEU A 230 -7.10 5.15 4.94
N GLU A 231 -6.98 4.19 5.84
CA GLU A 231 -7.46 2.82 5.67
C GLU A 231 -8.96 2.74 5.37
N ARG A 232 -9.78 3.58 6.01
CA ARG A 232 -11.22 3.72 5.68
C ARG A 232 -11.41 4.24 4.26
N CYS A 233 -10.67 5.26 3.83
CA CYS A 233 -10.74 5.76 2.45
C CYS A 233 -10.33 4.69 1.44
N ILE A 234 -9.29 3.89 1.72
CA ILE A 234 -8.92 2.73 0.89
C ILE A 234 -10.06 1.70 0.84
N SER A 235 -10.70 1.42 1.97
CA SER A 235 -11.88 0.54 2.00
C SER A 235 -13.02 1.08 1.12
N SER A 236 -13.30 2.39 1.18
CA SER A 236 -14.32 3.02 0.32
C SER A 236 -13.98 2.88 -1.17
N LEU A 237 -12.72 3.09 -1.55
CA LEU A 237 -12.27 2.88 -2.94
C LEU A 237 -12.49 1.43 -3.38
N ILE A 238 -12.12 0.45 -2.56
CA ILE A 238 -12.33 -0.98 -2.87
C ILE A 238 -13.82 -1.27 -3.08
N LEU A 239 -14.69 -0.81 -2.19
CA LEU A 239 -16.13 -1.03 -2.28
C LEU A 239 -16.76 -0.35 -3.50
N TYR A 240 -16.25 0.83 -3.88
CA TYR A 240 -16.68 1.52 -5.09
C TYR A 240 -16.28 0.73 -6.35
N TYR A 241 -15.01 0.35 -6.47
CA TYR A 241 -14.51 -0.33 -7.67
C TYR A 241 -14.94 -1.80 -7.77
N GLU A 242 -15.30 -2.47 -6.66
CA GLU A 242 -15.80 -3.85 -6.66
C GLU A 242 -17.05 -4.04 -7.55
N GLN A 243 -17.78 -2.96 -7.84
CA GLN A 243 -18.98 -2.95 -8.67
C GLN A 243 -18.67 -3.09 -10.18
N PHE A 244 -17.41 -2.89 -10.57
CA PHE A 244 -16.98 -2.93 -11.98
C PHE A 244 -16.22 -4.22 -12.30
N PRO A 245 -16.20 -4.64 -13.59
CA PRO A 245 -15.40 -5.77 -14.04
C PRO A 245 -13.90 -5.58 -13.74
N GLU A 246 -13.20 -6.66 -13.42
CA GLU A 246 -11.77 -6.63 -13.09
C GLU A 246 -10.91 -5.95 -14.17
N ARG A 247 -11.25 -6.18 -15.45
CA ARG A 247 -10.57 -5.56 -16.60
C ARG A 247 -10.59 -4.03 -16.58
N GLU A 248 -11.62 -3.42 -15.99
CA GLU A 248 -11.78 -1.97 -15.88
C GLU A 248 -11.12 -1.42 -14.61
N CYS A 249 -10.75 -2.30 -13.68
CA CYS A 249 -10.18 -1.95 -12.38
C CYS A 249 -8.64 -2.06 -12.33
N GLN A 250 -7.98 -2.40 -13.45
CA GLN A 250 -6.55 -2.73 -13.45
C GLN A 250 -5.65 -1.64 -12.84
N SER A 251 -5.90 -0.37 -13.16
CA SER A 251 -5.12 0.74 -12.62
C SER A 251 -5.31 0.92 -11.11
N VAL A 252 -6.51 0.63 -10.60
CA VAL A 252 -6.81 0.66 -9.15
C VAL A 252 -6.18 -0.53 -8.44
N ILE A 253 -6.27 -1.72 -9.04
CA ILE A 253 -5.62 -2.93 -8.55
C ILE A 253 -4.11 -2.69 -8.43
N GLN A 254 -3.49 -2.09 -9.46
CA GLN A 254 -2.08 -1.71 -9.42
C GLN A 254 -1.76 -0.75 -8.26
N PHE A 255 -2.61 0.26 -8.05
CA PHE A 255 -2.47 1.17 -6.90
C PHE A 255 -2.58 0.45 -5.56
N LEU A 256 -3.57 -0.42 -5.37
CA LEU A 256 -3.78 -1.13 -4.11
C LEU A 256 -2.63 -2.10 -3.80
N GLU A 257 -2.05 -2.76 -4.82
CA GLU A 257 -0.85 -3.59 -4.63
C GLU A 257 0.36 -2.74 -4.23
N ILE A 258 0.62 -1.62 -4.91
CA ILE A 258 1.71 -0.70 -4.55
C ILE A 258 1.50 -0.15 -3.14
N PHE A 259 0.28 0.25 -2.80
CA PHE A 259 -0.11 0.72 -1.48
C PHE A 259 0.23 -0.30 -0.40
N LYS A 260 -0.22 -1.54 -0.56
CA LYS A 260 0.08 -2.66 0.35
C LYS A 260 1.58 -2.84 0.56
N ILE A 261 2.35 -2.90 -0.53
CA ILE A 261 3.79 -3.14 -0.48
C ILE A 261 4.50 -1.99 0.22
N VAL A 262 4.22 -0.74 -0.16
CA VAL A 262 4.86 0.44 0.42
C VAL A 262 4.56 0.55 1.91
N PHE A 263 3.30 0.40 2.31
CA PHE A 263 2.92 0.46 3.71
C PHE A 263 3.49 -0.71 4.53
N ALA A 264 3.61 -1.91 3.96
CA ALA A 264 4.27 -3.04 4.62
C ALA A 264 5.78 -2.81 4.83
N ILE A 265 6.47 -2.16 3.88
CA ILE A 265 7.90 -1.82 4.00
C ILE A 265 8.15 -0.73 5.05
N TYR A 266 7.22 0.22 5.16
CA TYR A 266 7.31 1.33 6.09
C TYR A 266 6.68 1.05 7.44
N ASP A 267 6.01 -0.09 7.65
CA ASP A 267 5.51 -0.45 8.97
C ASP A 267 6.65 -0.74 9.95
N ASP A 268 6.36 -0.67 11.23
CA ASP A 268 7.41 -0.73 12.25
C ASP A 268 7.93 -2.14 12.56
N ASP A 269 7.22 -3.18 12.13
CA ASP A 269 7.50 -4.58 12.50
C ASP A 269 8.69 -5.20 11.74
N VAL A 270 8.92 -4.75 10.50
CA VAL A 270 9.95 -5.33 9.61
C VAL A 270 10.89 -4.25 9.09
N GLU A 271 12.18 -4.45 9.31
CA GLU A 271 13.23 -3.62 8.74
C GLU A 271 13.69 -4.19 7.40
N TYR A 272 13.54 -3.38 6.35
CA TYR A 272 14.06 -3.67 5.02
C TYR A 272 15.34 -2.86 4.79
N SER A 273 16.42 -3.54 4.41
CA SER A 273 17.73 -2.96 4.11
C SER A 273 18.22 -3.45 2.75
N LEU A 274 19.07 -2.64 2.12
CA LEU A 274 19.75 -3.00 0.88
C LEU A 274 21.25 -3.14 1.13
N VAL A 275 21.83 -4.21 0.62
CA VAL A 275 23.28 -4.43 0.64
C VAL A 275 23.76 -4.44 -0.80
N LYS A 276 24.69 -3.54 -1.12
CA LYS A 276 25.36 -3.52 -2.41
C LYS A 276 26.28 -4.73 -2.47
N ILE A 277 26.15 -5.53 -3.52
CA ILE A 277 27.10 -6.60 -3.82
C ILE A 277 28.10 -6.01 -4.81
N GLU A 278 29.36 -5.99 -4.41
CA GLU A 278 30.45 -5.72 -5.32
C GLU A 278 30.58 -6.93 -6.25
N SER A 279 30.03 -6.80 -7.45
CA SER A 279 30.31 -7.75 -8.51
C SER A 279 31.73 -7.50 -9.00
N LEU A 280 32.55 -8.55 -9.09
CA LEU A 280 33.95 -8.53 -9.56
C LEU A 280 34.12 -8.12 -11.05
N LYS A 281 33.12 -7.46 -11.65
CA LYS A 281 33.08 -7.06 -13.06
C LYS A 281 32.49 -5.65 -13.27
N ALA A 282 32.88 -4.69 -12.44
CA ALA A 282 32.57 -3.27 -12.69
C ALA A 282 33.86 -2.46 -12.85
N GLN A 283 34.64 -2.79 -13.89
CA GLN A 283 35.49 -1.80 -14.55
C GLN A 283 34.74 -1.33 -15.80
N SER A 284 33.90 -0.30 -15.65
CA SER A 284 33.56 0.63 -16.73
C SER A 284 32.54 1.67 -16.25
N THR A 285 32.95 2.93 -16.40
CA THR A 285 32.16 4.16 -16.59
C THR A 285 31.21 4.56 -15.47
N GLU A 286 31.68 5.53 -14.69
CA GLU A 286 30.88 6.53 -14.00
C GLU A 286 29.92 7.20 -15.00
N ASP A 287 28.68 6.72 -15.06
CA ASP A 287 27.59 7.46 -15.68
C ASP A 287 26.62 7.85 -14.54
N GLU A 288 26.69 9.11 -14.13
CA GLU A 288 25.82 9.69 -13.11
C GLU A 288 24.37 9.72 -13.62
N GLY A 289 23.54 8.78 -13.20
CA GLY A 289 22.09 8.96 -13.31
C GLY A 289 21.22 7.73 -13.19
N VAL A 290 21.71 6.54 -13.57
CA VAL A 290 20.91 5.32 -13.52
C VAL A 290 21.28 4.51 -12.28
N LEU A 291 20.39 4.51 -11.29
CA LEU A 291 20.51 3.62 -10.13
C LEU A 291 20.43 2.17 -10.62
N ASP A 292 21.58 1.51 -10.75
CA ASP A 292 21.66 0.08 -11.03
C ASP A 292 21.14 -0.71 -9.82
N LEU A 293 19.85 -1.04 -9.86
CA LEU A 293 19.16 -1.79 -8.82
C LEU A 293 19.58 -3.27 -8.80
N ASP A 294 20.20 -3.80 -9.85
CA ASP A 294 20.51 -5.23 -9.94
C ASP A 294 21.67 -5.63 -9.03
N ASN A 295 22.58 -4.68 -8.76
CA ASN A 295 23.69 -4.86 -7.82
C ASN A 295 23.31 -4.79 -6.33
N TYR A 296 22.03 -4.59 -5.98
CA TYR A 296 21.57 -4.58 -4.60
C TYR A 296 20.80 -5.86 -4.23
N ARG A 297 21.09 -6.40 -3.04
CA ARG A 297 20.25 -7.44 -2.42
C ARG A 297 19.38 -6.89 -1.30
N ILE A 298 18.16 -7.44 -1.21
CA ILE A 298 17.21 -7.09 -0.16
C ILE A 298 17.45 -7.97 1.06
N PHE A 299 17.54 -7.35 2.22
CA PHE A 299 17.52 -8.00 3.52
C PHE A 299 16.27 -7.53 4.26
N ALA A 300 15.50 -8.48 4.82
CA ALA A 300 14.36 -8.19 5.66
C ALA A 300 14.59 -8.85 7.03
N ARG A 301 14.42 -8.08 8.11
CA ARG A 301 14.57 -8.55 9.49
C ARG A 301 13.39 -8.08 10.33
N LEU A 302 12.82 -8.98 11.13
CA LEU A 302 11.85 -8.62 12.18
C LEU A 302 12.54 -7.80 13.26
N LYS A 303 11.97 -6.64 13.61
CA LYS A 303 12.47 -5.88 14.76
C LYS A 303 12.08 -6.63 16.03
N THR A 304 13.06 -7.18 16.74
CA THR A 304 12.83 -7.67 18.10
C THR A 304 12.51 -6.47 18.97
N GLU A 305 11.35 -6.46 19.63
CA GLU A 305 10.98 -5.41 20.59
C GLU A 305 12.18 -5.13 21.50
N LYS A 306 12.63 -3.88 21.53
CA LYS A 306 13.53 -3.46 22.60
C LYS A 306 12.70 -3.52 23.87
N SER A 307 12.94 -4.55 24.68
CA SER A 307 12.61 -4.53 26.10
C SER A 307 13.26 -3.29 26.69
N GLY A 308 12.46 -2.27 26.98
CA GLY A 308 12.85 -1.00 27.56
C GLY A 308 11.75 -0.54 28.49
#